data_AF-A0A3C1F8Q8-F1
#
_entry.id   AF-A0A3C1F8Q8-F1
#
_cell.length_a   1.000
_cell.length_b   1.000
_cell.length_c   1.000
_cell.angle_alpha   90.00
_cell.angle_beta   90.00
_cell.angle_gamma   90.00
#
_symmetry.space_group_name_H-M   'P 1'
#
loop_
_entity.id
_entity.type
_entity.pdbx_description
1 polymer ?
#
loop_
_entity_poly.entity_id
_entity_poly.type
_entity_poly.pdbx_seq_one_letter_code
_entity_poly.pdbx_strand_id
1 'polypeptide(L)'
;MFSLQTHEKFMQSIAPREMEPGFYQVHWFNPKPISGFPGMFGMMHLSLESKNNQKSFVRNGQEPLAGGMVILPIGREIKQVDEVFSAVGAAQGQGFTGRYVFQGNTFYKNSHTADFAQATLPELKRVASSLLKMLHLPAVLIKHFDSGNIYVMTAEWKEGVVFPRDYSKVVAWLPHTSVFLPGVPTAELRRDAHILADWRLEELWNFLPSPLTSDYSRFAVDLERYTNDKKEPMAQAGMGVLYNRLIDGTRFDRKILGPQKRLVNYYEKQHTRLKKAVLQAGEGALLLDLHSFCPAPLPCDRDKSMPRPDICLGFNGDLTAPDSCKLRAVENMLKKCGYRVAINSPFAGAMSVPVKSRYTALLIGINKKLYLPEAEIFAPSTTREKQPLLPSAQTLREALQEAVEILLEGAI
;
A
#
# COMPACT_ATOMS: atom_id res chain seq x y z
N MET A 1 -7.72 5.38 3.14
CA MET A 1 -8.02 4.21 4.00
C MET A 1 -6.91 4.02 5.00
N PHE A 2 -7.23 3.69 6.26
CA PHE A 2 -6.20 3.29 7.22
C PHE A 2 -5.52 2.00 6.78
N SER A 3 -4.20 1.99 6.92
CA SER A 3 -3.38 0.81 7.12
C SER A 3 -4.07 -0.29 7.97
N LEU A 4 -4.03 -1.56 7.54
CA LEU A 4 -4.63 -2.68 8.28
C LEU A 4 -3.95 -2.89 9.65
N GLN A 5 -2.63 -2.66 9.81
CA GLN A 5 -1.99 -2.60 11.14
C GLN A 5 -2.37 -1.37 11.94
N THR A 6 -2.62 -0.23 11.31
CA THR A 6 -3.08 0.98 12.02
C THR A 6 -4.50 0.77 12.47
N HIS A 7 -5.33 0.12 11.65
CA HIS A 7 -6.65 -0.37 12.00
C HIS A 7 -6.54 -1.39 13.13
N GLU A 8 -5.74 -2.45 13.03
CA GLU A 8 -5.58 -3.45 14.09
C GLU A 8 -4.98 -2.89 15.39
N LYS A 9 -3.95 -2.04 15.33
CA LYS A 9 -3.44 -1.34 16.52
C LYS A 9 -4.47 -0.38 17.09
N PHE A 10 -5.23 0.29 16.24
CA PHE A 10 -6.36 1.11 16.67
C PHE A 10 -7.43 0.25 17.33
N MET A 11 -7.90 -0.82 16.69
CA MET A 11 -8.85 -1.82 17.17
C MET A 11 -8.37 -2.45 18.48
N GLN A 12 -7.11 -2.83 18.60
CA GLN A 12 -6.48 -3.34 19.82
C GLN A 12 -6.39 -2.25 20.91
N SER A 13 -6.11 -1.00 20.53
CA SER A 13 -6.09 0.13 21.46
C SER A 13 -7.47 0.54 21.94
N ILE A 14 -8.54 0.15 21.23
CA ILE A 14 -9.95 0.38 21.58
C ILE A 14 -10.70 -0.90 22.03
N ALA A 15 -10.08 -2.08 21.99
CA ALA A 15 -10.69 -3.32 22.48
C ALA A 15 -10.86 -3.29 24.01
N PRO A 16 -11.95 -3.86 24.57
CA PRO A 16 -12.15 -4.02 26.00
C PRO A 16 -11.17 -5.04 26.56
N ARG A 17 -10.70 -4.80 27.79
CA ARG A 17 -9.69 -5.65 28.45
C ARG A 17 -10.26 -6.96 29.02
N GLU A 18 -11.58 -7.15 28.99
CA GLU A 18 -12.23 -8.34 29.54
C GLU A 18 -13.18 -9.00 28.53
N MET A 19 -13.17 -10.33 28.60
CA MET A 19 -13.66 -11.30 27.62
C MET A 19 -15.14 -11.12 27.26
N GLU A 20 -15.42 -10.80 26.00
CA GLU A 20 -16.60 -11.23 25.23
C GLU A 20 -16.26 -11.02 23.73
N PRO A 21 -16.43 -12.03 22.84
CA PRO A 21 -16.07 -11.92 21.43
C PRO A 21 -17.13 -11.12 20.66
N GLY A 22 -16.91 -9.81 20.53
CA GLY A 22 -17.65 -8.92 19.62
C GLY A 22 -16.74 -8.40 18.52
N PHE A 23 -17.18 -8.51 17.26
CA PHE A 23 -16.46 -7.97 16.10
C PHE A 23 -16.76 -6.47 15.97
N TYR A 24 -15.76 -5.62 16.08
CA TYR A 24 -15.92 -4.20 15.78
C TYR A 24 -15.89 -3.97 14.26
N GLN A 25 -16.88 -3.28 13.70
CA GLN A 25 -16.93 -2.97 12.27
C GLN A 25 -16.83 -1.46 12.03
N VAL A 26 -15.64 -0.99 11.64
CA VAL A 26 -15.45 0.42 11.27
C VAL A 26 -15.92 0.64 9.83
N HIS A 27 -17.03 1.36 9.67
CA HIS A 27 -17.58 1.70 8.35
C HIS A 27 -17.04 3.04 7.87
N TRP A 28 -16.21 3.01 6.83
CA TRP A 28 -15.66 4.19 6.18
C TRP A 28 -16.65 4.77 5.17
N PHE A 29 -17.19 5.96 5.44
CA PHE A 29 -17.92 6.71 4.42
C PHE A 29 -17.06 7.86 3.88
N ASN A 30 -16.93 7.89 2.55
CA ASN A 30 -16.43 9.03 1.80
C ASN A 30 -17.31 10.25 2.15
N PRO A 31 -16.77 11.42 2.51
CA PRO A 31 -17.60 12.59 2.79
C PRO A 31 -18.26 13.04 1.49
N LYS A 32 -19.54 12.72 1.31
CA LYS A 32 -20.38 13.59 0.48
C LYS A 32 -20.63 14.85 1.28
N PRO A 33 -20.59 16.05 0.68
CA PRO A 33 -21.23 17.19 1.29
C PRO A 33 -22.68 16.78 1.58
N ILE A 34 -23.08 16.83 2.84
CA ILE A 34 -24.49 16.66 3.17
C ILE A 34 -25.18 17.87 2.52
N SER A 35 -26.01 17.63 1.51
CA SER A 35 -26.73 18.69 0.81
C SER A 35 -27.49 19.53 1.84
N GLY A 36 -27.11 20.80 1.99
CA GLY A 36 -27.74 21.74 2.93
C GLY A 36 -26.86 22.25 4.08
N PHE A 37 -25.60 21.84 4.21
CA PHE A 37 -24.73 22.24 5.33
C PHE A 37 -23.40 22.88 4.88
N PRO A 38 -23.30 24.22 4.83
CA PRO A 38 -22.05 24.92 4.56
C PRO A 38 -21.15 24.89 5.81
N GLY A 39 -19.91 24.40 5.68
CA GLY A 39 -18.88 24.52 6.73
C GLY A 39 -18.55 23.25 7.53
N MET A 40 -19.21 22.13 7.27
CA MET A 40 -18.79 20.83 7.83
C MET A 40 -17.89 20.08 6.85
N PHE A 41 -16.70 19.73 7.31
CA PHE A 41 -15.75 18.96 6.53
C PHE A 41 -15.39 17.69 7.33
N GLY A 42 -15.77 16.52 6.81
CA GLY A 42 -15.34 15.20 7.29
C GLY A 42 -16.08 14.63 8.51
N MET A 43 -16.88 13.58 8.29
CA MET A 43 -17.43 12.75 9.36
C MET A 43 -16.97 11.31 9.18
N MET A 44 -16.24 10.77 10.15
CA MET A 44 -15.89 9.35 10.21
C MET A 44 -16.88 8.62 11.10
N HIS A 45 -17.47 7.53 10.61
CA HIS A 45 -18.43 6.70 11.35
C HIS A 45 -17.73 5.43 11.88
N LEU A 46 -17.75 5.24 13.19
CA LEU A 46 -17.31 4.04 13.87
C LEU A 46 -18.58 3.31 14.36
N SER A 47 -18.95 2.20 13.72
CA SER A 47 -19.97 1.31 14.26
C SER A 47 -19.30 0.33 15.21
N LEU A 48 -19.80 0.24 16.44
CA LEU A 48 -19.36 -0.79 17.37
C LEU A 48 -20.45 -1.87 17.34
N GLU A 49 -20.21 -2.98 16.64
CA GLU A 49 -21.11 -4.11 16.65
C GLU A 49 -20.76 -5.06 17.79
N SER A 50 -21.43 -4.91 18.92
CA SER A 50 -21.57 -6.02 19.88
C SER A 50 -22.73 -6.90 19.42
N LYS A 51 -22.57 -8.23 19.47
CA LYS A 51 -23.69 -9.19 19.29
C LYS A 51 -24.87 -8.90 20.23
N ASN A 52 -24.65 -8.13 21.30
CA ASN A 52 -25.63 -7.72 22.30
C ASN A 52 -26.00 -6.23 22.22
N ASN A 53 -25.90 -5.59 21.04
CA ASN A 53 -26.03 -4.13 20.84
C ASN A 53 -27.29 -3.45 21.40
N GLN A 54 -28.30 -4.18 21.88
CA GLN A 54 -29.46 -3.61 22.59
C GLN A 54 -29.49 -3.86 24.11
N LYS A 55 -28.70 -4.80 24.66
CA LYS A 55 -28.85 -5.27 26.05
C LYS A 55 -27.68 -4.96 26.98
N SER A 56 -26.49 -4.65 26.48
CA SER A 56 -25.30 -4.40 27.33
C SER A 56 -25.27 -3.01 27.98
N PHE A 57 -26.18 -2.10 27.61
CA PHE A 57 -26.19 -0.71 28.08
C PHE A 57 -27.34 -0.39 29.04
N VAL A 58 -28.01 -1.43 29.54
CA VAL A 58 -29.05 -1.33 30.56
C VAL A 58 -28.42 -1.58 31.93
N ARG A 59 -28.05 -0.51 32.65
CA ARG A 59 -27.72 -0.65 34.08
C ARG A 59 -29.03 -0.73 34.86
N ASN A 60 -29.24 -1.81 35.60
CA ASN A 60 -30.38 -2.00 36.51
C ASN A 60 -31.78 -2.04 35.82
N GLY A 61 -31.89 -2.57 34.61
CA GLY A 61 -33.20 -2.84 34.00
C GLY A 61 -33.98 -1.61 33.51
N GLN A 62 -33.37 -0.43 33.46
CA GLN A 62 -34.00 0.77 32.87
C GLN A 62 -33.85 0.80 31.34
N GLU A 63 -34.88 1.29 30.64
CA GLU A 63 -34.85 1.43 29.18
C GLU A 63 -33.68 2.31 28.71
N PRO A 64 -33.05 2.01 27.55
CA PRO A 64 -32.04 2.88 26.98
C PRO A 64 -32.59 4.29 26.79
N LEU A 65 -31.84 5.30 27.24
CA LEU A 65 -32.20 6.72 27.11
C LEU A 65 -32.26 7.11 25.63
N ALA A 66 -33.47 7.09 25.07
CA ALA A 66 -33.73 7.48 23.69
C ALA A 66 -33.17 8.89 23.40
N GLY A 67 -32.27 8.96 22.42
CA GLY A 67 -31.68 10.17 21.87
C GLY A 67 -30.44 10.68 22.59
N GLY A 68 -29.85 9.94 23.53
CA GLY A 68 -28.68 10.40 24.30
C GLY A 68 -27.39 10.55 23.47
N MET A 69 -26.62 11.61 23.72
CA MET A 69 -25.31 11.83 23.08
C MET A 69 -24.25 12.36 24.05
N VAL A 70 -22.99 11.98 23.78
CA VAL A 70 -21.80 12.54 24.43
C VAL A 70 -20.90 13.15 23.37
N ILE A 71 -20.44 14.38 23.61
CA ILE A 71 -19.47 15.06 22.74
C ILE A 71 -18.19 15.30 23.54
N LEU A 72 -17.08 14.82 23.00
CA LEU A 72 -15.75 14.91 23.61
C LEU A 72 -14.77 15.60 22.64
N PRO A 73 -14.32 16.82 22.92
CA PRO A 73 -13.27 17.49 22.17
C PRO A 73 -11.88 16.99 22.54
N ILE A 74 -10.97 16.97 21.56
CA ILE A 74 -9.68 16.29 21.64
C ILE A 74 -8.62 17.16 20.95
N GLY A 75 -7.49 17.37 21.62
CA GLY A 75 -6.37 18.15 21.08
C GLY A 75 -6.51 19.67 21.21
N ARG A 76 -7.65 20.17 21.70
CA ARG A 76 -7.87 21.56 22.11
C ARG A 76 -8.87 21.60 23.28
N GLU A 77 -8.59 22.44 24.26
CA GLU A 77 -9.53 22.74 25.34
C GLU A 77 -10.64 23.65 24.80
N ILE A 78 -11.89 23.20 24.86
CA ILE A 78 -13.05 24.03 24.49
C ILE A 78 -13.52 24.75 25.74
N LYS A 79 -13.44 26.07 25.72
CA LYS A 79 -13.62 26.90 26.92
C LYS A 79 -15.05 27.40 27.09
N GLN A 80 -15.85 27.38 26.04
CA GLN A 80 -17.23 27.88 26.04
C GLN A 80 -18.16 26.98 25.22
N VAL A 81 -19.42 26.89 25.66
CA VAL A 81 -20.47 26.06 25.07
C VAL A 81 -20.76 26.45 23.61
N ASP A 82 -20.63 27.73 23.26
CA ASP A 82 -20.93 28.27 21.92
C ASP A 82 -19.88 27.88 20.85
N GLU A 83 -18.65 27.55 21.25
CA GLU A 83 -17.62 27.03 20.35
C GLU A 83 -17.98 25.61 19.84
N VAL A 84 -18.64 24.81 20.68
CA VAL A 84 -19.18 23.50 20.28
C VAL A 84 -20.43 23.67 19.44
N PHE A 85 -21.33 24.60 19.78
CA PHE A 85 -22.50 24.87 18.95
C PHE A 85 -22.18 25.52 17.61
N SER A 86 -21.00 26.11 17.42
CA SER A 86 -20.54 26.49 16.07
C SER A 86 -20.08 25.26 15.27
N ALA A 87 -19.48 24.25 15.92
CA ALA A 87 -19.10 22.99 15.30
C ALA A 87 -20.29 22.00 15.12
N VAL A 88 -21.30 22.06 16.00
CA VAL A 88 -22.50 21.20 16.03
C VAL A 88 -23.72 21.90 15.41
N GLY A 89 -23.75 23.23 15.35
CA GLY A 89 -24.86 24.04 14.80
C GLY A 89 -25.07 23.84 13.31
N ALA A 90 -24.03 23.39 12.59
CA ALA A 90 -24.16 22.86 11.24
C ALA A 90 -24.78 21.45 11.18
N ALA A 91 -25.36 20.91 12.26
CA ALA A 91 -26.11 19.65 12.29
C ALA A 91 -27.61 19.85 12.65
N GLN A 92 -28.09 21.10 12.80
CA GLN A 92 -29.47 21.38 13.19
C GLN A 92 -30.55 20.98 12.16
N GLY A 93 -30.20 20.43 11.00
CA GLY A 93 -31.16 20.04 9.96
C GLY A 93 -31.65 18.59 10.01
N GLN A 94 -31.04 17.69 10.81
CA GLN A 94 -31.57 16.34 11.03
C GLN A 94 -31.42 15.90 12.50
N GLY A 95 -32.48 16.09 13.30
CA GLY A 95 -32.72 15.31 14.52
C GLY A 95 -31.97 15.70 15.81
N PHE A 96 -31.01 16.64 15.79
CA PHE A 96 -30.23 17.03 16.98
C PHE A 96 -30.86 18.22 17.75
N THR A 97 -32.04 18.04 18.32
CA THR A 97 -32.70 19.04 19.18
C THR A 97 -32.67 18.62 20.66
N GLY A 98 -32.07 19.41 21.55
CA GLY A 98 -32.05 19.14 23.00
C GLY A 98 -31.29 20.19 23.84
N ARG A 99 -31.57 20.28 25.15
CA ARG A 99 -30.85 21.14 26.12
C ARG A 99 -29.61 20.44 26.66
N TYR A 100 -28.42 20.84 26.24
CA TYR A 100 -27.18 20.17 26.64
C TYR A 100 -26.67 20.64 28.02
N VAL A 101 -26.10 19.71 28.79
CA VAL A 101 -25.44 19.94 30.09
C VAL A 101 -23.94 19.81 29.91
N PHE A 102 -23.19 20.77 30.43
CA PHE A 102 -21.73 20.82 30.38
C PHE A 102 -21.14 20.37 31.72
N GLN A 103 -20.21 19.41 31.70
CA GLN A 103 -19.46 19.01 32.88
C GLN A 103 -18.00 18.70 32.51
N GLY A 104 -17.07 19.51 33.00
CA GLY A 104 -15.66 19.42 32.60
C GLY A 104 -15.49 19.74 31.11
N ASN A 105 -14.81 18.88 30.33
CA ASN A 105 -14.65 19.04 28.87
C ASN A 105 -15.69 18.25 28.05
N THR A 106 -16.82 17.83 28.64
CA THR A 106 -17.76 16.91 28.00
C THR A 106 -19.17 17.49 27.97
N PHE A 107 -19.89 17.26 26.87
CA PHE A 107 -21.28 17.68 26.69
C PHE A 107 -22.23 16.48 26.70
N TYR A 108 -23.37 16.65 27.37
CA TYR A 108 -24.42 15.65 27.49
C TYR A 108 -25.77 16.23 27.06
N LYS A 109 -26.67 15.42 26.49
CA LYS A 109 -27.99 15.93 26.07
C LYS A 109 -28.94 16.27 27.22
N ASN A 110 -28.71 15.76 28.44
CA ASN A 110 -29.41 16.12 29.67
C ASN A 110 -28.62 15.60 30.89
N SER A 111 -29.02 15.96 32.11
CA SER A 111 -28.36 15.53 33.36
C SER A 111 -28.37 14.02 33.57
N HIS A 112 -29.45 13.32 33.19
CA HIS A 112 -29.51 11.84 33.25
C HIS A 112 -28.50 11.18 32.30
N THR A 113 -28.28 11.77 31.12
CA THR A 113 -27.26 11.33 30.16
C THR A 113 -25.86 11.58 30.71
N ALA A 114 -25.66 12.60 31.55
CA ALA A 114 -24.36 12.90 32.17
C ALA A 114 -23.92 11.78 33.13
N ASP A 115 -24.81 11.33 34.01
CA ASP A 115 -24.53 10.24 34.95
C ASP A 115 -24.28 8.91 34.24
N PHE A 116 -25.04 8.64 33.17
CA PHE A 116 -24.84 7.46 32.32
C PHE A 116 -23.52 7.53 31.53
N ALA A 117 -23.22 8.70 30.98
CA ALA A 117 -22.03 8.90 30.17
C ALA A 117 -20.73 8.96 30.98
N GLN A 118 -20.77 9.37 32.25
CA GLN A 118 -19.61 9.30 33.15
C GLN A 118 -19.03 7.88 33.23
N ALA A 119 -19.86 6.84 33.16
CA ALA A 119 -19.41 5.45 33.12
C ALA A 119 -18.66 5.09 31.81
N THR A 120 -19.03 5.72 30.70
CA THR A 120 -18.43 5.49 29.36
C THR A 120 -17.28 6.46 29.03
N LEU A 121 -17.15 7.54 29.79
CA LEU A 121 -16.21 8.62 29.54
C LEU A 121 -14.73 8.18 29.56
N PRO A 122 -14.29 7.25 30.44
CA PRO A 122 -12.93 6.72 30.40
C PRO A 122 -12.62 6.01 29.07
N GLU A 123 -13.57 5.24 28.55
CA GLU A 123 -13.42 4.53 27.27
C GLU A 123 -13.38 5.51 26.10
N LEU A 124 -14.29 6.48 26.07
CA LEU A 124 -14.30 7.52 25.03
C LEU A 124 -13.02 8.37 25.05
N LYS A 125 -12.50 8.74 26.23
CA LYS A 125 -11.22 9.44 26.37
C LYS A 125 -10.02 8.61 25.88
N ARG A 126 -10.08 7.29 26.03
CA ARG A 126 -9.06 6.38 25.49
C ARG A 126 -9.13 6.32 23.97
N VAL A 127 -10.32 6.10 23.39
CA VAL A 127 -10.53 6.12 21.92
C VAL A 127 -10.04 7.46 21.34
N ALA A 128 -10.43 8.56 21.98
CA ALA A 128 -10.01 9.91 21.66
C ALA A 128 -8.48 10.09 21.67
N SER A 129 -7.81 9.59 22.71
CA SER A 129 -6.35 9.70 22.84
C SER A 129 -5.62 8.89 21.76
N SER A 130 -6.13 7.71 21.41
CA SER A 130 -5.61 6.90 20.30
C SER A 130 -5.79 7.61 18.96
N LEU A 131 -6.96 8.21 18.73
CA LEU A 131 -7.24 8.98 17.52
C LEU A 131 -6.36 10.24 17.44
N LEU A 132 -6.16 10.98 18.54
CA LEU A 132 -5.31 12.18 18.53
C LEU A 132 -3.85 11.86 18.17
N LYS A 133 -3.31 10.75 18.73
CA LYS A 133 -1.96 10.27 18.42
C LYS A 133 -1.80 9.87 16.96
N MET A 134 -2.88 9.47 16.31
CA MET A 134 -2.88 8.97 14.94
C MET A 134 -3.21 10.07 13.91
N LEU A 135 -4.13 10.97 14.24
CA LEU A 135 -4.59 12.04 13.38
C LEU A 135 -3.67 13.25 13.42
N HIS A 136 -2.97 13.47 14.54
CA HIS A 136 -2.17 14.68 14.80
C HIS A 136 -2.93 16.01 14.58
N LEU A 137 -4.26 15.96 14.59
CA LEU A 137 -5.16 17.10 14.38
C LEU A 137 -6.19 17.18 15.51
N PRO A 138 -6.68 18.38 15.85
CA PRO A 138 -7.80 18.54 16.76
C PRO A 138 -9.05 17.85 16.20
N ALA A 139 -9.76 17.12 17.06
CA ALA A 139 -10.95 16.36 16.68
C ALA A 139 -12.04 16.44 17.73
N VAL A 140 -13.28 16.15 17.34
CA VAL A 140 -14.44 15.99 18.20
C VAL A 140 -14.96 14.57 18.03
N LEU A 141 -15.06 13.85 19.14
CA LEU A 141 -15.74 12.55 19.20
C LEU A 141 -17.19 12.73 19.62
N ILE A 142 -18.10 12.04 18.94
CA ILE A 142 -19.53 12.05 19.26
C ILE A 142 -20.01 10.62 19.45
N LYS A 143 -20.38 10.22 20.66
CA LYS A 143 -21.06 8.93 20.91
C LYS A 143 -22.57 9.15 20.85
N HIS A 144 -23.24 8.39 19.98
CA HIS A 144 -24.70 8.33 19.93
C HIS A 144 -25.17 7.03 20.58
N PHE A 145 -25.92 7.13 21.68
CA PHE A 145 -26.24 5.97 22.52
C PHE A 145 -27.28 5.04 21.89
N ASP A 146 -28.28 5.56 21.17
CA ASP A 146 -29.33 4.70 20.56
C ASP A 146 -28.76 3.78 19.48
N SER A 147 -27.81 4.31 18.71
CA SER A 147 -27.22 3.58 17.58
C SER A 147 -25.95 2.84 17.96
N GLY A 148 -25.40 3.07 19.14
CA GLY A 148 -24.07 2.57 19.53
C GLY A 148 -22.88 3.21 18.76
N ASN A 149 -23.15 4.04 17.76
CA ASN A 149 -22.15 4.68 16.90
C ASN A 149 -21.28 5.72 17.61
N ILE A 150 -20.02 5.80 17.20
CA ILE A 150 -19.12 6.91 17.49
C ILE A 150 -18.83 7.64 16.17
N TYR A 151 -18.88 8.97 16.18
CA TYR A 151 -18.49 9.81 15.07
C TYR A 151 -17.21 10.58 15.43
N VAL A 152 -16.34 10.79 14.46
CA VAL A 152 -15.14 11.64 14.60
C VAL A 152 -15.23 12.77 13.59
N MET A 153 -15.05 14.00 14.07
CA MET A 153 -15.11 15.22 13.27
C MET A 153 -13.84 16.04 13.47
N THR A 154 -13.33 16.70 12.44
CA THR A 154 -12.11 17.53 12.53
C THR A 154 -12.35 18.88 11.87
N ALA A 155 -11.90 19.97 12.49
CA ALA A 155 -12.14 21.33 11.97
C ALA A 155 -11.35 21.64 10.67
N GLU A 156 -10.25 20.94 10.42
CA GLU A 156 -9.35 21.18 9.28
C GLU A 156 -9.44 20.11 8.18
N TRP A 157 -10.57 19.40 8.08
CA TRP A 157 -10.71 18.40 7.04
C TRP A 157 -10.65 19.07 5.66
N LYS A 158 -9.56 18.82 4.94
CA LYS A 158 -9.42 19.17 3.52
C LYS A 158 -9.66 17.91 2.70
N GLU A 159 -10.26 18.06 1.53
CA GLU A 159 -10.14 17.05 0.48
C GLU A 159 -8.65 16.66 0.36
N GLY A 160 -8.33 15.37 0.49
CA GLY A 160 -6.95 14.89 0.39
C GLY A 160 -6.20 14.65 1.71
N VAL A 161 -6.85 14.55 2.88
CA VAL A 161 -6.20 13.95 4.07
C VAL A 161 -5.96 12.45 3.80
N VAL A 162 -4.72 12.11 3.42
CA VAL A 162 -4.28 10.74 3.14
C VAL A 162 -3.80 10.08 4.43
N PHE A 163 -4.56 9.09 4.90
CA PHE A 163 -4.10 8.21 5.97
C PHE A 163 -2.92 7.34 5.50
N PRO A 164 -1.91 7.09 6.33
CA PRO A 164 -0.80 6.22 5.96
C PRO A 164 -1.33 4.81 5.66
N ARG A 165 -1.10 4.36 4.42
CA ARG A 165 -1.40 2.99 3.95
C ARG A 165 -0.41 2.00 4.59
N ASP A 166 -0.86 0.78 4.87
CA ASP A 166 0.00 -0.24 5.47
C ASP A 166 0.68 -1.02 4.38
N TYR A 167 2.00 -0.93 4.34
CA TYR A 167 2.81 -1.78 3.46
C TYR A 167 3.78 -2.65 4.26
N SER A 168 3.55 -2.84 5.57
CA SER A 168 4.39 -3.68 6.43
C SER A 168 4.46 -5.14 5.99
N LYS A 169 3.43 -5.62 5.28
CA LYS A 169 3.37 -6.95 4.66
C LYS A 169 3.96 -7.01 3.25
N VAL A 170 4.28 -5.87 2.65
CA VAL A 170 4.81 -5.80 1.27
C VAL A 170 6.32 -5.86 1.29
N VAL A 171 6.88 -6.75 0.48
CA VAL A 171 8.29 -6.77 0.14
C VAL A 171 8.41 -6.39 -1.33
N ALA A 172 8.90 -5.19 -1.61
CA ALA A 172 9.12 -4.71 -2.96
C ALA A 172 10.53 -5.09 -3.44
N TRP A 173 10.62 -5.85 -4.51
CA TRP A 173 11.86 -6.31 -5.11
C TRP A 173 12.05 -5.69 -6.49
N LEU A 174 13.08 -4.85 -6.64
CA LEU A 174 13.43 -4.11 -7.86
C LEU A 174 14.88 -4.45 -8.28
N PRO A 175 15.14 -5.67 -8.78
CA PRO A 175 16.50 -6.18 -8.96
C PRO A 175 17.27 -5.53 -10.12
N HIS A 176 16.60 -4.86 -11.06
CA HIS A 176 17.23 -4.46 -12.32
C HIS A 176 17.23 -2.95 -12.60
N THR A 177 17.01 -2.10 -11.59
CA THR A 177 16.94 -0.64 -11.79
C THR A 177 18.31 0.01 -12.00
N SER A 178 19.39 -0.61 -11.51
CA SER A 178 20.75 -0.09 -11.67
C SER A 178 21.32 -0.35 -13.07
N VAL A 179 22.00 0.65 -13.61
CA VAL A 179 22.81 0.57 -14.84
C VAL A 179 24.30 0.49 -14.55
N PHE A 180 24.70 0.43 -13.27
CA PHE A 180 26.10 0.46 -12.89
C PHE A 180 26.81 -0.83 -13.29
N LEU A 181 27.86 -0.67 -14.08
CA LEU A 181 28.76 -1.73 -14.53
C LEU A 181 30.14 -1.48 -13.92
N PRO A 182 30.70 -2.44 -13.14
CA PRO A 182 32.05 -2.30 -12.60
C PRO A 182 33.11 -2.35 -13.71
N GLY A 183 34.32 -1.85 -13.42
CA GLY A 183 35.46 -1.90 -14.34
C GLY A 183 35.37 -0.89 -15.48
N VAL A 184 35.76 -1.30 -16.69
CA VAL A 184 35.86 -0.43 -17.87
C VAL A 184 34.99 -0.99 -19.00
N PRO A 185 33.64 -0.89 -18.90
CA PRO A 185 32.76 -1.48 -19.90
C PRO A 185 32.86 -0.75 -21.24
N THR A 186 32.51 -1.41 -22.34
CA THR A 186 32.46 -0.79 -23.68
C THR A 186 31.21 0.10 -23.83
N ALA A 187 31.13 0.86 -24.92
CA ALA A 187 29.97 1.70 -25.20
C ALA A 187 28.70 0.85 -25.46
N GLU A 188 28.85 -0.26 -26.18
CA GLU A 188 27.77 -1.19 -26.50
C GLU A 188 27.22 -1.85 -25.24
N LEU A 189 28.10 -2.29 -24.33
CA LEU A 189 27.67 -2.88 -23.06
C LEU A 189 26.94 -1.87 -22.18
N ARG A 190 27.39 -0.60 -22.14
CA ARG A 190 26.68 0.47 -21.43
C ARG A 190 25.29 0.74 -22.01
N ARG A 191 25.19 0.77 -23.33
CA ARG A 191 23.91 0.94 -24.04
C ARG A 191 22.95 -0.19 -23.71
N ASP A 192 23.40 -1.44 -23.84
CA ASP A 192 22.54 -2.59 -23.60
C ASP A 192 22.14 -2.73 -22.13
N ALA A 193 23.04 -2.38 -21.20
CA ALA A 193 22.72 -2.31 -19.77
C ALA A 193 21.63 -1.28 -19.47
N HIS A 194 21.59 -0.15 -20.18
CA HIS A 194 20.50 0.83 -20.07
C HIS A 194 19.18 0.30 -20.63
N ILE A 195 19.21 -0.29 -21.83
CA ILE A 195 18.02 -0.84 -22.50
C ILE A 195 17.35 -1.94 -21.65
N LEU A 196 18.13 -2.82 -21.04
CA LEU A 196 17.62 -3.91 -20.20
C LEU A 196 17.35 -3.54 -18.74
N ALA A 197 17.80 -2.38 -18.26
CA ALA A 197 17.52 -1.94 -16.91
C ALA A 197 16.04 -1.59 -16.75
N ASP A 198 15.52 -1.77 -15.55
CA ASP A 198 14.23 -1.25 -15.13
C ASP A 198 14.31 0.23 -14.82
N TRP A 199 14.72 0.98 -15.86
CA TRP A 199 15.13 2.36 -15.74
C TRP A 199 14.03 3.18 -15.10
N ARG A 200 14.35 3.79 -13.95
CA ARG A 200 13.47 4.67 -13.18
C ARG A 200 12.17 4.04 -12.68
N LEU A 201 12.09 2.70 -12.65
CA LEU A 201 10.92 1.99 -12.15
C LEU A 201 10.62 2.36 -10.67
N GLU A 202 11.65 2.64 -9.87
CA GLU A 202 11.52 3.12 -8.47
C GLU A 202 10.61 4.36 -8.34
N GLU A 203 10.57 5.23 -9.36
CA GLU A 203 9.74 6.43 -9.33
C GLU A 203 8.24 6.11 -9.46
N LEU A 204 7.87 4.99 -10.10
CA LEU A 204 6.49 4.51 -10.12
C LEU A 204 6.08 3.87 -8.78
N TRP A 205 7.02 3.24 -8.09
CA TRP A 205 6.77 2.51 -6.84
C TRP A 205 7.16 3.28 -5.58
N ASN A 206 7.34 4.60 -5.68
CA ASN A 206 7.80 5.45 -4.58
C ASN A 206 6.84 5.54 -3.37
N PHE A 207 5.63 4.98 -3.50
CA PHE A 207 4.69 4.83 -2.39
C PHE A 207 4.98 3.60 -1.52
N LEU A 208 5.80 2.64 -2.00
CA LEU A 208 6.23 1.49 -1.22
C LEU A 208 7.47 1.87 -0.41
N PRO A 209 7.48 1.65 0.91
CA PRO A 209 8.61 1.99 1.74
C PRO A 209 9.76 1.00 1.52
N SER A 210 10.98 1.53 1.38
CA SER A 210 12.23 0.76 1.43
C SER A 210 12.32 -0.44 0.46
N PRO A 211 12.13 -0.22 -0.85
CA PRO A 211 12.32 -1.28 -1.84
C PRO A 211 13.72 -1.87 -1.79
N LEU A 212 13.82 -3.17 -2.04
CA LEU A 212 15.09 -3.88 -2.18
C LEU A 212 15.57 -3.78 -3.63
N THR A 213 16.66 -3.07 -3.83
CA THR A 213 17.26 -2.83 -5.15
C THR A 213 18.64 -3.46 -5.28
N SER A 214 19.10 -3.62 -6.53
CA SER A 214 20.48 -3.98 -6.85
C SER A 214 21.34 -2.74 -7.08
N ASP A 215 22.58 -2.78 -6.60
CA ASP A 215 23.61 -1.77 -6.86
C ASP A 215 24.22 -1.94 -8.26
N TYR A 216 24.15 -3.13 -8.84
CA TYR A 216 24.75 -3.46 -10.13
C TYR A 216 23.69 -3.71 -11.20
N SER A 217 24.05 -3.40 -12.45
CA SER A 217 23.33 -3.86 -13.62
C SER A 217 23.28 -5.38 -13.69
N ARG A 218 22.16 -5.91 -14.20
CA ARG A 218 21.95 -7.34 -14.46
C ARG A 218 23.00 -7.95 -15.40
N PHE A 219 23.65 -7.14 -16.24
CA PHE A 219 24.80 -7.60 -17.05
C PHE A 219 26.02 -7.99 -16.20
N ALA A 220 26.24 -7.32 -15.08
CA ALA A 220 27.28 -7.69 -14.14
C ALA A 220 26.85 -8.93 -13.35
N VAL A 221 25.68 -8.83 -12.69
CA VAL A 221 25.08 -9.88 -11.90
C VAL A 221 23.56 -9.77 -11.95
N ASP A 222 22.90 -10.76 -12.54
CA ASP A 222 21.45 -10.85 -12.56
C ASP A 222 20.96 -11.61 -11.32
N LEU A 223 20.24 -10.90 -10.45
CA LEU A 223 19.71 -11.47 -9.22
C LEU A 223 18.52 -12.42 -9.45
N GLU A 224 18.02 -12.54 -10.67
CA GLU A 224 16.81 -13.31 -10.99
C GLU A 224 17.06 -14.56 -11.84
N ARG A 225 18.31 -14.97 -11.93
CA ARG A 225 18.72 -16.16 -12.67
C ARG A 225 19.07 -17.28 -11.71
N TYR A 226 18.74 -18.51 -12.08
CA TYR A 226 19.22 -19.65 -11.29
C TYR A 226 20.73 -19.79 -11.42
N THR A 227 21.42 -19.99 -10.30
CA THR A 227 22.88 -20.20 -10.25
C THR A 227 23.34 -21.46 -10.98
N ASN A 228 22.43 -22.42 -11.18
CA ASN A 228 22.66 -23.59 -12.02
C ASN A 228 22.19 -23.33 -13.45
N ASP A 229 23.13 -23.04 -14.34
CA ASP A 229 22.87 -22.77 -15.76
C ASP A 229 22.08 -23.89 -16.46
N LYS A 230 22.16 -25.15 -16.01
CA LYS A 230 21.36 -26.25 -16.59
C LYS A 230 19.86 -26.10 -16.32
N LYS A 231 19.49 -25.32 -15.30
CA LYS A 231 18.11 -25.02 -14.90
C LYS A 231 17.67 -23.61 -15.30
N GLU A 232 18.58 -22.79 -15.81
CA GLU A 232 18.31 -21.41 -16.24
C GLU A 232 18.19 -21.33 -17.77
N PRO A 233 16.98 -21.19 -18.33
CA PRO A 233 16.80 -21.15 -19.79
C PRO A 233 17.60 -20.04 -20.48
N MET A 234 17.78 -18.89 -19.82
CA MET A 234 18.51 -17.76 -20.41
C MET A 234 20.04 -17.93 -20.35
N ALA A 235 20.57 -18.92 -19.63
CA ALA A 235 22.01 -19.21 -19.64
C ALA A 235 22.51 -19.61 -21.03
N GLN A 236 21.69 -20.31 -21.82
CA GLN A 236 22.01 -20.69 -23.21
C GLN A 236 22.14 -19.46 -24.12
N ALA A 237 21.37 -18.40 -23.85
CA ALA A 237 21.47 -17.10 -24.52
C ALA A 237 22.64 -16.25 -23.98
N GLY A 238 23.48 -16.78 -23.08
CA GLY A 238 24.55 -16.04 -22.45
C GLY A 238 24.08 -15.04 -21.40
N MET A 239 22.87 -15.23 -20.87
CA MET A 239 22.19 -14.33 -19.93
C MET A 239 21.77 -15.08 -18.64
N GLY A 240 22.68 -15.88 -18.08
CA GLY A 240 22.55 -16.51 -16.75
C GLY A 240 22.85 -15.52 -15.62
N VAL A 241 23.23 -15.97 -14.42
CA VAL A 241 23.58 -15.03 -13.30
C VAL A 241 24.68 -14.04 -13.71
N LEU A 242 25.59 -14.46 -14.59
CA LEU A 242 26.73 -13.69 -15.05
C LEU A 242 26.72 -13.60 -16.59
N TYR A 243 26.18 -12.52 -17.15
CA TYR A 243 25.96 -12.40 -18.61
C TYR A 243 27.26 -12.41 -19.42
N ASN A 244 27.36 -13.16 -20.51
CA ASN A 244 28.54 -13.13 -21.39
C ASN A 244 28.22 -12.73 -22.84
N ARG A 245 26.97 -12.34 -23.09
CA ARG A 245 26.48 -11.85 -24.38
C ARG A 245 25.66 -10.57 -24.21
N LEU A 246 25.73 -9.72 -25.23
CA LEU A 246 24.90 -8.54 -25.45
C LEU A 246 23.48 -8.95 -25.90
N ILE A 247 22.57 -7.97 -25.99
CA ILE A 247 21.17 -8.18 -26.39
C ILE A 247 21.07 -8.87 -27.76
N ASP A 248 21.98 -8.57 -28.68
CA ASP A 248 22.06 -9.14 -30.03
C ASP A 248 22.78 -10.51 -30.10
N GLY A 249 23.24 -11.03 -28.95
CA GLY A 249 23.96 -12.30 -28.85
C GLY A 249 25.49 -12.19 -29.03
N THR A 250 26.01 -11.00 -29.34
CA THR A 250 27.45 -10.74 -29.45
C THR A 250 28.14 -11.03 -28.11
N ARG A 251 29.22 -11.81 -28.13
CA ARG A 251 30.00 -12.10 -26.91
C ARG A 251 30.84 -10.90 -26.51
N PHE A 252 30.99 -10.68 -25.20
CA PHE A 252 31.96 -9.73 -24.65
C PHE A 252 32.87 -10.42 -23.61
N ASP A 253 34.10 -9.93 -23.45
CA ASP A 253 34.99 -10.43 -22.41
C ASP A 253 34.53 -9.95 -21.03
N ARG A 254 33.98 -10.85 -20.22
CA ARG A 254 33.52 -10.53 -18.85
C ARG A 254 34.62 -10.01 -17.94
N LYS A 255 35.91 -10.23 -18.23
CA LYS A 255 37.02 -9.69 -17.42
C LYS A 255 36.97 -8.17 -17.30
N ILE A 256 36.35 -7.48 -18.25
CA ILE A 256 36.12 -6.02 -18.19
C ILE A 256 35.27 -5.58 -16.98
N LEU A 257 34.49 -6.50 -16.39
CA LEU A 257 33.63 -6.27 -15.22
C LEU A 257 34.30 -6.69 -13.90
N GLY A 258 35.56 -7.12 -13.94
CA GLY A 258 36.32 -7.49 -12.75
C GLY A 258 36.03 -8.91 -12.21
N PRO A 259 36.41 -9.20 -10.95
CA PRO A 259 36.39 -10.55 -10.41
C PRO A 259 34.97 -11.12 -10.22
N GLN A 260 34.65 -12.21 -10.92
CA GLN A 260 33.34 -12.87 -10.85
C GLN A 260 32.96 -13.31 -9.43
N LYS A 261 33.93 -13.78 -8.63
CA LYS A 261 33.69 -14.21 -7.23
C LYS A 261 33.05 -13.11 -6.38
N ARG A 262 33.40 -11.84 -6.62
CA ARG A 262 32.79 -10.70 -5.91
C ARG A 262 31.31 -10.55 -6.26
N LEU A 263 30.96 -10.72 -7.53
CA LEU A 263 29.61 -10.61 -8.04
C LEU A 263 28.73 -11.78 -7.58
N VAL A 264 29.28 -13.00 -7.53
CA VAL A 264 28.57 -14.16 -6.95
C VAL A 264 28.33 -13.97 -5.45
N ASN A 265 29.34 -13.50 -4.69
CA ASN A 265 29.13 -13.19 -3.27
C ASN A 265 28.07 -12.09 -3.06
N TYR A 266 28.00 -11.13 -3.99
CA TYR A 266 26.97 -10.10 -3.98
C TYR A 266 25.57 -10.69 -4.21
N TYR A 267 25.41 -11.57 -5.21
CA TYR A 267 24.18 -12.30 -5.48
C TYR A 267 23.66 -13.01 -4.21
N GLU A 268 24.51 -13.80 -3.55
CA GLU A 268 24.14 -14.55 -2.34
C GLU A 268 23.72 -13.62 -1.19
N LYS A 269 24.42 -12.48 -1.04
CA LYS A 269 24.09 -11.48 -0.03
C LYS A 269 22.72 -10.85 -0.30
N GLN A 270 22.39 -10.54 -1.56
CA GLN A 270 21.09 -9.94 -1.89
C GLN A 270 19.94 -10.94 -1.71
N HIS A 271 20.12 -12.19 -2.12
CA HIS A 271 19.14 -13.26 -1.87
C HIS A 271 18.90 -13.49 -0.38
N THR A 272 19.96 -13.41 0.44
CA THR A 272 19.84 -13.47 1.90
C THR A 272 19.03 -12.28 2.45
N ARG A 273 19.22 -11.07 1.91
CA ARG A 273 18.44 -9.88 2.29
C ARG A 273 16.97 -10.02 1.92
N LEU A 274 16.68 -10.49 0.70
CA LEU A 274 15.32 -10.72 0.24
C LEU A 274 14.60 -11.75 1.13
N LYS A 275 15.26 -12.88 1.40
CA LYS A 275 14.74 -13.91 2.31
C LYS A 275 14.45 -13.33 3.70
N LYS A 276 15.35 -12.51 4.25
CA LYS A 276 15.15 -11.85 5.54
C LYS A 276 13.95 -10.90 5.52
N ALA A 277 13.78 -10.11 4.45
CA ALA A 277 12.66 -9.19 4.32
C ALA A 277 11.30 -9.93 4.29
N VAL A 278 11.20 -11.03 3.53
CA VAL A 278 9.99 -11.88 3.53
C VAL A 278 9.69 -12.44 4.92
N LEU A 279 10.71 -12.92 5.64
CA LEU A 279 10.53 -13.40 7.02
C LEU A 279 10.12 -12.27 8.00
N GLN A 280 10.60 -11.05 7.78
CA GLN A 280 10.26 -9.88 8.62
C GLN A 280 8.85 -9.36 8.37
N ALA A 281 8.37 -9.42 7.12
CA ALA A 281 6.96 -9.16 6.79
C ALA A 281 6.02 -10.20 7.45
N GLY A 282 6.53 -11.40 7.72
CA GLY A 282 5.84 -12.45 8.48
C GLY A 282 4.88 -13.26 7.61
N GLU A 283 4.01 -14.04 8.26
CA GLU A 283 2.99 -14.82 7.55
C GLU A 283 2.03 -13.91 6.79
N GLY A 284 1.65 -14.32 5.58
CA GLY A 284 0.81 -13.52 4.68
C GLY A 284 1.55 -12.41 3.93
N ALA A 285 2.90 -12.42 3.94
CA ALA A 285 3.68 -11.44 3.20
C ALA A 285 3.34 -11.45 1.68
N LEU A 286 3.42 -10.28 1.07
CA LEU A 286 3.28 -10.08 -0.37
C LEU A 286 4.62 -9.65 -0.94
N LEU A 287 5.30 -10.57 -1.63
CA LEU A 287 6.49 -10.29 -2.42
C LEU A 287 6.07 -9.78 -3.80
N LEU A 288 6.30 -8.50 -4.04
CA LEU A 288 6.13 -7.88 -5.35
C LEU A 288 7.46 -7.92 -6.08
N ASP A 289 7.49 -8.68 -7.17
CA ASP A 289 8.62 -8.81 -8.08
C ASP A 289 8.44 -7.82 -9.24
N LEU A 290 9.11 -6.67 -9.15
CA LEU A 290 8.73 -5.48 -9.90
C LEU A 290 9.70 -5.22 -11.04
N HIS A 291 9.16 -5.23 -12.26
CA HIS A 291 9.94 -5.13 -13.51
C HIS A 291 9.34 -4.13 -14.48
N SER A 292 10.13 -3.80 -15.50
CA SER A 292 9.67 -3.11 -16.69
C SER A 292 10.21 -3.78 -17.96
N PHE A 293 9.59 -3.53 -19.10
CA PHE A 293 10.04 -4.12 -20.36
C PHE A 293 9.89 -3.17 -21.55
N CYS A 294 10.69 -3.41 -22.59
CA CYS A 294 10.66 -2.60 -23.79
C CYS A 294 9.34 -2.77 -24.55
N PRO A 295 8.84 -1.71 -25.22
CA PRO A 295 7.57 -1.77 -25.95
C PRO A 295 7.59 -2.74 -27.13
N ALA A 296 8.77 -3.00 -27.69
CA ALA A 296 9.02 -4.00 -28.71
C ALA A 296 9.90 -5.14 -28.15
N PRO A 297 9.73 -6.39 -28.63
CA PRO A 297 10.57 -7.50 -28.24
C PRO A 297 12.03 -7.25 -28.62
N LEU A 298 12.95 -7.45 -27.67
CA LEU A 298 14.38 -7.37 -27.92
C LEU A 298 14.89 -8.65 -28.60
N PRO A 299 16.01 -8.63 -29.34
CA PRO A 299 16.59 -9.84 -29.93
C PRO A 299 16.82 -11.00 -28.95
N CYS A 300 17.15 -10.72 -27.69
CA CYS A 300 17.31 -11.73 -26.64
C CYS A 300 15.99 -12.30 -26.07
N ASP A 301 14.84 -11.66 -26.29
CA ASP A 301 13.57 -12.09 -25.69
C ASP A 301 13.12 -13.44 -26.26
N ARG A 302 12.62 -14.34 -25.40
CA ARG A 302 12.04 -15.61 -25.87
C ARG A 302 10.67 -15.41 -26.53
N ASP A 303 9.83 -14.61 -25.90
CA ASP A 303 8.53 -14.22 -26.44
C ASP A 303 8.72 -13.04 -27.40
N LYS A 304 8.39 -13.24 -28.69
CA LYS A 304 8.43 -12.21 -29.75
C LYS A 304 7.05 -11.65 -30.12
N SER A 305 6.00 -12.01 -29.37
CA SER A 305 4.63 -11.62 -29.67
C SER A 305 4.43 -10.11 -29.62
N MET A 306 3.57 -9.64 -30.52
CA MET A 306 3.14 -8.25 -30.64
C MET A 306 1.61 -8.20 -30.86
N PRO A 307 0.92 -7.15 -30.36
CA PRO A 307 1.47 -6.08 -29.53
C PRO A 307 1.80 -6.55 -28.11
N ARG A 308 2.89 -6.03 -27.52
CA ARG A 308 3.17 -6.24 -26.08
C ARG A 308 2.02 -5.71 -25.22
N PRO A 309 1.67 -6.37 -24.09
CA PRO A 309 0.75 -5.81 -23.12
C PRO A 309 1.33 -4.52 -22.52
N ASP A 310 0.47 -3.77 -21.88
CA ASP A 310 0.86 -2.60 -21.08
C ASP A 310 1.33 -3.05 -19.70
N ILE A 311 0.69 -4.06 -19.11
CA ILE A 311 1.06 -4.66 -17.82
C ILE A 311 1.07 -6.19 -17.94
N CYS A 312 2.13 -6.81 -17.44
CA CYS A 312 2.29 -8.26 -17.32
C CYS A 312 2.17 -8.67 -15.85
N LEU A 313 1.29 -9.63 -15.54
CA LEU A 313 1.16 -10.22 -14.21
C LEU A 313 1.70 -11.66 -14.27
N GLY A 314 2.90 -11.87 -13.73
CA GLY A 314 3.57 -13.17 -13.69
C GLY A 314 3.51 -13.81 -12.31
N PHE A 315 3.40 -15.14 -12.24
CA PHE A 315 3.46 -15.86 -10.96
C PHE A 315 3.87 -17.33 -11.18
N ASN A 316 4.35 -17.98 -10.12
CA ASN A 316 4.72 -19.39 -10.15
C ASN A 316 3.48 -20.28 -9.90
N GLY A 317 3.42 -21.46 -10.51
CA GLY A 317 2.38 -22.47 -10.26
C GLY A 317 2.56 -23.24 -8.94
N ASP A 318 3.13 -22.61 -7.92
CA ASP A 318 3.45 -23.22 -6.62
C ASP A 318 2.69 -22.54 -5.46
N LEU A 319 3.07 -22.83 -4.21
CA LEU A 319 2.41 -22.30 -3.02
C LEU A 319 2.55 -20.78 -2.84
N THR A 320 3.37 -20.11 -3.66
CA THR A 320 3.50 -18.65 -3.66
C THR A 320 2.52 -17.96 -4.62
N ALA A 321 1.74 -18.74 -5.38
CA ALA A 321 0.75 -18.18 -6.31
C ALA A 321 -0.24 -17.25 -5.59
N PRO A 322 -0.62 -16.11 -6.21
CA PRO A 322 -1.66 -15.25 -5.67
C PRO A 322 -3.02 -15.95 -5.67
N ASP A 323 -3.88 -15.56 -4.73
CA ASP A 323 -5.28 -15.97 -4.75
C ASP A 323 -5.93 -15.57 -6.09
N SER A 324 -6.67 -16.51 -6.69
CA SER A 324 -7.21 -16.34 -8.03
C SER A 324 -8.29 -15.26 -8.12
N CYS A 325 -9.04 -15.01 -7.04
CA CYS A 325 -10.04 -13.94 -6.99
C CYS A 325 -9.34 -12.58 -6.91
N LYS A 326 -8.30 -12.45 -6.08
CA LYS A 326 -7.47 -11.24 -6.00
C LYS A 326 -6.77 -10.93 -7.32
N LEU A 327 -6.13 -11.93 -7.94
CA LEU A 327 -5.46 -11.76 -9.22
C LEU A 327 -6.44 -11.27 -10.30
N ARG A 328 -7.64 -11.86 -10.37
CA ARG A 328 -8.71 -11.44 -11.29
C ARG A 328 -9.23 -10.04 -10.98
N ALA A 329 -9.35 -9.68 -9.70
CA ALA A 329 -9.76 -8.34 -9.29
C ALA A 329 -8.73 -7.28 -9.73
N VAL A 330 -7.43 -7.54 -9.53
CA VAL A 330 -6.34 -6.67 -10.02
C VAL A 330 -6.39 -6.56 -11.54
N GLU A 331 -6.47 -7.69 -12.25
CA GLU A 331 -6.52 -7.72 -13.72
C GLU A 331 -7.70 -6.88 -14.26
N ASN A 332 -8.89 -7.08 -13.68
CA ASN A 332 -10.10 -6.36 -14.09
C ASN A 332 -10.02 -4.87 -13.76
N MET A 333 -9.49 -4.49 -12.60
CA MET A 333 -9.30 -3.09 -12.21
C MET A 333 -8.35 -2.40 -13.20
N LEU A 334 -7.18 -2.99 -13.48
CA LEU A 334 -6.22 -2.43 -14.43
C LEU A 334 -6.81 -2.31 -15.85
N LYS A 335 -7.61 -3.29 -16.29
CA LYS A 335 -8.33 -3.23 -17.57
C LYS A 335 -9.37 -2.10 -17.60
N LYS A 336 -10.10 -1.86 -16.50
CA LYS A 336 -11.04 -0.73 -16.37
C LYS A 336 -10.33 0.63 -16.41
N CYS A 337 -9.10 0.70 -15.93
CA CYS A 337 -8.23 1.86 -16.08
C CYS A 337 -7.67 2.04 -17.50
N GLY A 338 -8.02 1.15 -18.44
CA GLY A 338 -7.65 1.24 -19.85
C GLY A 338 -6.35 0.52 -20.23
N TYR A 339 -5.72 -0.21 -19.32
CA TYR A 339 -4.48 -0.94 -19.62
C TYR A 339 -4.74 -2.29 -20.27
N ARG A 340 -3.92 -2.67 -21.25
CA ARG A 340 -3.89 -4.05 -21.78
C ARG A 340 -3.07 -4.92 -20.83
N VAL A 341 -3.76 -5.77 -20.07
CA VAL A 341 -3.14 -6.67 -19.09
C VAL A 341 -3.05 -8.08 -19.65
N ALA A 342 -1.91 -8.73 -19.45
CA ALA A 342 -1.72 -10.15 -19.77
C ALA A 342 -1.16 -10.90 -18.56
N ILE A 343 -1.58 -12.17 -18.42
CA ILE A 343 -1.09 -13.08 -17.40
C ILE A 343 0.04 -13.92 -17.98
N ASN A 344 1.18 -13.99 -17.28
CA ASN A 344 2.34 -14.79 -17.67
C ASN A 344 2.83 -14.54 -19.12
N SER A 345 2.64 -13.33 -19.65
CA SER A 345 3.10 -12.92 -20.98
C SER A 345 3.45 -11.42 -20.98
N PRO A 346 4.62 -11.02 -21.51
CA PRO A 346 5.61 -11.87 -22.17
C PRO A 346 6.53 -12.64 -21.22
N PHE A 347 6.42 -12.38 -19.91
CA PHE A 347 7.22 -13.03 -18.88
C PHE A 347 6.30 -13.78 -17.91
N ALA A 348 6.75 -14.94 -17.47
CA ALA A 348 6.03 -15.82 -16.54
C ALA A 348 6.91 -16.10 -15.32
N GLY A 349 6.26 -16.47 -14.22
CA GLY A 349 6.93 -16.67 -12.94
C GLY A 349 7.13 -15.36 -12.16
N ALA A 350 7.55 -15.51 -10.91
CA ALA A 350 7.94 -14.42 -10.02
C ALA A 350 9.10 -14.90 -9.14
N MET A 351 9.94 -13.98 -8.68
CA MET A 351 10.96 -14.27 -7.67
C MET A 351 10.34 -14.96 -6.45
N SER A 352 10.98 -16.04 -5.99
CA SER A 352 10.57 -16.77 -4.79
C SER A 352 11.78 -17.14 -3.93
N VAL A 353 11.58 -17.17 -2.61
CA VAL A 353 12.60 -17.52 -1.62
C VAL A 353 12.19 -18.77 -0.83
N PRO A 354 13.14 -19.67 -0.51
CA PRO A 354 12.85 -20.89 0.24
C PRO A 354 12.71 -20.57 1.73
N VAL A 355 11.47 -20.30 2.15
CA VAL A 355 11.04 -20.09 3.55
C VAL A 355 9.85 -20.98 3.89
N LYS A 356 9.64 -21.23 5.19
CA LYS A 356 8.51 -22.05 5.68
C LYS A 356 7.20 -21.28 5.83
N SER A 357 7.28 -19.96 6.05
CA SER A 357 6.11 -19.09 6.19
C SER A 357 5.35 -19.00 4.86
N ARG A 358 4.02 -18.95 4.92
CA ARG A 358 3.19 -18.70 3.73
C ARG A 358 3.29 -17.23 3.32
N TYR A 359 3.52 -17.01 2.02
CA TYR A 359 3.56 -15.69 1.41
C TYR A 359 3.13 -15.80 -0.06
N THR A 360 2.68 -14.70 -0.64
CA THR A 360 2.34 -14.57 -2.06
C THR A 360 3.49 -13.91 -2.79
N ALA A 361 3.81 -14.38 -4.00
CA ALA A 361 4.75 -13.74 -4.92
C ALA A 361 4.05 -13.40 -6.23
N LEU A 362 4.19 -12.15 -6.69
CA LEU A 362 3.61 -11.69 -7.94
C LEU A 362 4.61 -10.80 -8.68
N LEU A 363 4.90 -11.16 -9.93
CA LEU A 363 5.60 -10.32 -10.87
C LEU A 363 4.65 -9.29 -11.46
N ILE A 364 5.04 -8.02 -11.40
CA ILE A 364 4.35 -6.92 -12.11
C ILE A 364 5.36 -6.29 -13.07
N GLY A 365 5.23 -6.64 -14.35
CA GLY A 365 6.02 -6.07 -15.44
C GLY A 365 5.29 -4.90 -16.08
N ILE A 366 5.94 -3.75 -16.20
CA ILE A 366 5.37 -2.53 -16.78
C ILE A 366 6.01 -2.22 -18.13
N ASN A 367 5.20 -2.00 -19.16
CA ASN A 367 5.72 -1.54 -20.45
C ASN A 367 6.28 -0.12 -20.31
N LYS A 368 7.57 0.07 -20.62
CA LYS A 368 8.29 1.35 -20.43
C LYS A 368 7.62 2.53 -21.12
N LYS A 369 6.92 2.30 -22.24
CA LYS A 369 6.18 3.34 -22.97
C LYS A 369 5.10 4.04 -22.13
N LEU A 370 4.67 3.46 -21.00
CA LEU A 370 3.65 4.04 -20.15
C LEU A 370 4.17 5.17 -19.27
N TYR A 371 5.49 5.21 -19.02
CA TYR A 371 6.08 6.16 -18.06
C TYR A 371 7.35 6.85 -18.55
N LEU A 372 8.05 6.29 -19.54
CA LEU A 372 9.24 6.90 -20.13
C LEU A 372 8.97 7.43 -21.54
N PRO A 373 9.50 8.61 -21.89
CA PRO A 373 9.63 9.00 -23.30
C PRO A 373 10.57 8.03 -24.02
N GLU A 374 10.34 7.81 -25.32
CA GLU A 374 11.09 6.83 -26.11
C GLU A 374 12.61 7.05 -26.07
N ALA A 375 13.05 8.31 -26.04
CA ALA A 375 14.46 8.68 -25.90
C ALA A 375 15.09 8.11 -24.61
N GLU A 376 14.37 8.14 -23.49
CA GLU A 376 14.85 7.58 -22.21
C GLU A 376 14.89 6.05 -22.20
N ILE A 377 14.16 5.37 -23.10
CA ILE A 377 14.16 3.91 -23.19
C ILE A 377 15.44 3.42 -23.87
N PHE A 378 15.92 4.11 -24.92
CA PHE A 378 16.98 3.59 -25.80
C PHE A 378 18.29 4.39 -25.80
N ALA A 379 18.30 5.64 -25.32
CA ALA A 379 19.49 6.49 -25.37
C ALA A 379 20.22 6.50 -24.02
N PRO A 380 21.36 5.80 -23.86
CA PRO A 380 22.22 5.97 -22.70
C PRO A 380 22.76 7.41 -22.71
N SER A 381 22.30 8.27 -21.80
CA SER A 381 22.71 9.68 -21.82
C SER A 381 24.22 9.79 -21.62
N THR A 382 24.93 10.38 -22.58
CA THR A 382 26.30 10.86 -22.38
C THR A 382 26.35 12.28 -21.81
N THR A 383 25.21 12.97 -21.69
CA THR A 383 25.11 14.36 -21.23
C THR A 383 23.80 14.65 -20.48
N ARG A 384 23.91 14.74 -19.15
CA ARG A 384 23.18 15.57 -18.16
C ARG A 384 21.79 16.13 -18.53
N GLU A 385 20.73 15.36 -18.28
CA GLU A 385 19.51 15.69 -17.50
C GLU A 385 18.43 14.66 -17.84
N LYS A 386 17.85 14.00 -16.82
CA LYS A 386 16.77 13.03 -17.03
C LYS A 386 15.53 13.76 -17.54
N GLN A 387 14.93 13.30 -18.63
CA GLN A 387 13.62 13.81 -19.05
C GLN A 387 12.56 13.48 -17.99
N PRO A 388 11.54 14.35 -17.81
CA PRO A 388 10.44 14.03 -16.91
C PRO A 388 9.74 12.73 -17.34
N LEU A 389 9.10 12.06 -16.37
CA LEU A 389 8.19 10.96 -16.71
C LEU A 389 7.07 11.48 -17.61
N LEU A 390 6.49 10.59 -18.40
CA LEU A 390 5.26 10.88 -19.13
C LEU A 390 4.14 11.27 -18.14
N PRO A 391 3.21 12.18 -18.50
CA PRO A 391 2.08 12.55 -17.65
C PRO A 391 1.26 11.35 -17.15
N SER A 392 1.17 10.29 -17.97
CA SER A 392 0.51 9.02 -17.63
C SER A 392 1.13 8.28 -16.45
N ALA A 393 2.38 8.59 -16.06
CA ALA A 393 3.06 7.92 -14.95
C ALA A 393 2.36 8.16 -13.60
N GLN A 394 1.70 9.30 -13.41
CA GLN A 394 0.95 9.58 -12.18
C GLN A 394 -0.30 8.70 -12.08
N THR A 395 -1.12 8.64 -13.13
CA THR A 395 -2.30 7.76 -13.18
C THR A 395 -1.91 6.29 -13.12
N LEU A 396 -0.77 5.91 -13.70
CA LEU A 396 -0.22 4.56 -13.57
C LEU A 396 0.15 4.26 -12.11
N ARG A 397 0.84 5.17 -11.42
CA ARG A 397 1.17 5.02 -9.99
C ARG A 397 -0.09 4.78 -9.15
N GLU A 398 -1.15 5.54 -9.38
CA GLU A 398 -2.43 5.39 -8.67
C GLU A 398 -3.05 4.01 -8.89
N ALA A 399 -3.08 3.54 -10.15
CA ALA A 399 -3.58 2.21 -10.49
C ALA A 399 -2.73 1.08 -9.90
N LEU A 400 -1.40 1.22 -9.88
CA LEU A 400 -0.50 0.25 -9.22
C LEU A 400 -0.72 0.22 -7.71
N GLN A 401 -0.98 1.38 -7.11
CA GLN A 401 -1.27 1.46 -5.68
C GLN A 401 -2.58 0.72 -5.32
N GLU A 402 -3.63 0.92 -6.11
CA GLU A 402 -4.90 0.18 -5.97
C GLU A 402 -4.70 -1.33 -6.19
N ALA A 403 -3.86 -1.74 -7.16
CA ALA A 403 -3.53 -3.15 -7.37
C ALA A 403 -2.89 -3.78 -6.13
N VAL A 404 -1.96 -3.07 -5.47
CA VAL A 404 -1.33 -3.55 -4.23
C VAL A 404 -2.35 -3.65 -3.10
N GLU A 405 -3.29 -2.72 -2.99
CA GLU A 405 -4.34 -2.77 -1.96
C GLU A 405 -5.24 -3.99 -2.13
N ILE A 406 -5.72 -4.26 -3.35
CA ILE A 406 -6.52 -5.46 -3.65
C ILE A 406 -5.77 -6.75 -3.26
N LEU A 407 -4.45 -6.80 -3.49
CA LEU A 407 -3.64 -7.97 -3.12
C LEU A 407 -3.53 -8.14 -1.60
N LEU A 408 -3.50 -7.04 -0.84
CA LEU A 408 -3.39 -7.03 0.62
C LEU A 408 -4.73 -7.28 1.34
N GLU A 409 -5.88 -7.07 0.70
CA GLU A 409 -7.20 -7.29 1.33
C GLU A 409 -7.34 -8.72 1.89
N GLY A 410 -7.57 -8.86 3.20
CA GLY A 410 -7.75 -10.17 3.84
C GLY A 410 -6.46 -10.98 4.10
N ALA A 411 -5.28 -10.35 4.13
CA ALA A 411 -4.01 -11.00 4.50
C ALA A 411 -3.80 -11.14 6.03
N ILE A 412 -4.87 -11.30 6.82
CA ILE A 412 -4.83 -11.49 8.30
C ILE A 412 -5.04 -12.96 8.63
#